data_AF-A0A7S1WFN2-F1
#
_entry.id   AF-A0A7S1WFN2-F1
#
_cell.length_a   1.000
_cell.length_b   1.000
_cell.length_c   1.000
_cell.angle_alpha   90.00
_cell.angle_beta   90.00
_cell.angle_gamma   90.00
#
_symmetry.space_group_name_H-M   'P 1'
#
loop_
_entity.id
_entity.type
_entity.pdbx_description
1 polymer ?
#
loop_
_entity_poly.entity_id
_entity_poly.type
_entity_poly.pdbx_seq_one_letter_code
_entity_poly.pdbx_strand_id
1 'polypeptide(L)'
;NIFDLAMALCSLFEEVMQLAIAGSICGEDATVGKGVTALRVIRVLRLIRIVRAVRVMRLFRELRLMVQSVLRCLVPLCWASIMLLVIQWCFSIYFVHVSADFMADRLRKEPAALAVDDTTVATIQQLWGSLWQALYTLFQSVTGGMDWGGASDS
;
A
#
# COMPACT_ATOMS: atom_id res chain seq x y z
N ASN A 1 -12.33 13.42 8.67
CA ASN A 1 -12.07 11.99 8.96
C ASN A 1 -13.08 11.46 9.95
N ILE A 2 -13.60 10.24 9.73
CA ILE A 2 -14.58 9.59 10.63
C ILE A 2 -14.02 9.40 12.04
N PHE A 3 -12.70 9.26 12.15
CA PHE A 3 -11.97 9.17 13.41
C PHE A 3 -11.96 10.49 14.19
N ASP A 4 -11.68 11.61 13.51
CA ASP A 4 -11.75 12.94 14.13
C ASP A 4 -13.17 13.29 14.57
N LEU A 5 -14.18 12.86 13.80
CA LEU A 5 -15.60 12.97 14.17
C LEU A 5 -15.92 12.14 15.41
N ALA A 6 -15.46 10.89 15.48
CA ALA A 6 -15.66 10.02 16.64
C ALA A 6 -14.98 10.57 17.90
N MET A 7 -13.77 11.13 17.77
CA MET A 7 -13.09 11.82 18.88
C MET A 7 -13.87 13.03 19.35
N ALA A 8 -14.31 13.88 18.42
CA ALA A 8 -15.10 15.07 18.74
C ALA A 8 -16.41 14.71 19.45
N LEU A 9 -17.15 13.70 18.96
CA LEU A 9 -18.39 13.21 19.57
C LEU A 9 -18.16 12.63 20.98
N CYS A 10 -17.09 11.87 21.19
CA CYS A 10 -16.77 11.32 22.51
C CYS A 10 -16.33 12.41 23.50
N SER A 11 -15.59 13.42 23.05
CA SER A 11 -15.25 14.59 23.87
C SER A 11 -16.49 15.42 24.22
N LEU A 12 -17.43 15.59 23.28
CA LEU A 12 -18.72 16.24 23.53
C LEU A 12 -19.54 15.48 24.58
N PHE A 13 -19.65 14.16 24.44
CA PHE A 13 -20.35 13.31 25.39
C PHE A 13 -19.76 13.40 26.81
N GLU A 14 -18.43 13.44 26.91
CA GLU A 14 -17.72 13.58 28.18
C GLU A 14 -17.99 14.94 28.84
N GLU A 15 -17.96 16.05 28.09
CA GLU A 15 -18.30 17.39 28.58
C GLU A 15 -19.76 17.49 29.02
N VAL A 16 -20.69 16.90 28.24
CA VAL A 16 -22.12 16.86 28.58
C VAL A 16 -22.36 16.08 29.88
N MET A 17 -21.67 14.95 30.08
CA MET A 17 -21.74 14.19 31.32
C MET A 17 -21.18 14.99 32.51
N GLN A 18 -20.08 15.73 32.33
CA GLN A 18 -19.54 16.61 33.38
C GLN A 18 -20.50 17.74 33.73
N LEU A 19 -21.15 18.36 32.73
CA LEU A 19 -22.17 19.40 32.93
C LEU A 19 -23.39 18.86 33.68
N ALA A 20 -23.86 17.65 33.35
CA ALA A 20 -24.99 17.02 34.04
C ALA A 20 -24.69 16.74 35.51
N ILE A 21 -23.47 16.27 35.82
CA ILE A 21 -23.02 16.02 37.19
C ILE A 21 -22.84 17.35 37.95
N ALA A 22 -22.27 18.39 37.32
CA ALA A 22 -22.11 19.71 37.92
C ALA A 22 -23.46 20.37 38.22
N GLY A 23 -24.44 20.27 37.31
CA GLY A 23 -25.80 20.76 37.51
C GLY A 23 -26.53 20.04 38.65
N SER A 24 -26.26 18.75 38.83
CA SER A 24 -26.82 17.94 39.92
C SER A 24 -26.28 18.29 41.31
N ILE A 25 -25.10 18.92 41.39
CA ILE A 25 -24.48 19.39 42.65
C ILE A 25 -25.05 20.74 43.10
N CYS A 26 -25.52 21.58 42.16
CA CYS A 26 -26.02 22.93 42.45
C CYS A 26 -27.54 23.00 42.68
N GLY A 27 -28.27 21.88 42.55
CA GLY A 27 -29.71 21.83 42.86
C GLY A 27 -29.99 21.80 44.36
N GLU A 28 -31.08 22.45 44.78
CA GLU A 28 -31.50 22.68 46.18
C GLU A 28 -31.60 21.41 47.08
N ASP A 29 -31.66 20.20 46.50
CA ASP A 29 -31.76 18.92 47.23
C ASP A 29 -30.41 18.18 47.40
N ALA A 30 -29.35 18.90 47.76
CA ALA A 30 -28.03 18.33 48.01
C ALA A 30 -27.96 17.60 49.37
N THR A 31 -28.47 16.37 49.44
CA THR A 31 -28.19 15.48 50.58
C THR A 31 -26.68 15.20 50.64
N VAL A 32 -26.07 15.32 51.82
CA VAL A 32 -24.61 15.25 52.05
C VAL A 32 -23.94 14.00 51.43
N GLY A 33 -24.69 12.90 51.26
CA GLY A 33 -24.24 11.68 50.58
C GLY A 33 -24.06 11.79 49.05
N LYS A 34 -24.80 12.68 48.36
CA LYS A 34 -24.67 12.91 46.91
C LYS A 34 -23.40 13.68 46.56
N GLY A 35 -23.00 14.65 47.38
CA GLY A 35 -21.79 15.46 47.16
C GLY A 35 -20.49 14.65 47.20
N VAL A 36 -20.36 13.73 48.17
CA VAL A 36 -19.18 12.84 48.27
C VAL A 36 -19.11 11.87 47.08
N THR A 37 -20.25 11.38 46.62
CA THR A 37 -20.34 10.47 45.46
C THR A 37 -20.00 11.21 44.17
N ALA A 38 -20.51 12.42 43.98
CA ALA A 38 -20.22 13.25 42.80
C ALA A 38 -18.74 13.65 42.69
N LEU A 39 -18.09 14.01 43.81
CA LEU A 39 -16.66 14.30 43.83
C LEU A 39 -15.80 13.09 43.45
N ARG A 40 -16.20 11.88 43.85
CA ARG A 40 -15.54 10.63 43.44
C ARG A 40 -15.71 10.37 41.95
N VAL A 41 -16.91 10.57 41.41
CA VAL A 41 -17.20 10.39 39.98
C VAL A 41 -16.40 11.38 39.13
N ILE A 42 -16.33 12.66 39.51
CA ILE A 42 -15.54 13.68 38.80
C ILE A 42 -14.04 13.31 38.78
N ARG A 43 -13.50 12.81 39.89
CA ARG A 43 -12.09 12.34 39.94
C ARG A 43 -11.85 11.15 39.00
N VAL A 44 -12.75 10.17 38.99
CA VAL A 44 -12.64 8.99 38.12
C VAL A 44 -12.74 9.39 36.64
N LEU A 45 -13.68 10.26 36.28
CA LEU A 45 -13.81 10.79 34.92
C LEU A 45 -12.54 11.55 34.48
N ARG A 46 -12.00 12.41 35.35
CA ARG A 46 -10.75 13.14 35.06
C ARG A 46 -9.56 12.20 34.83
N LEU A 47 -9.47 11.09 35.56
CA LEU A 47 -8.42 10.07 35.36
C LEU A 47 -8.60 9.29 34.05
N ILE A 48 -9.83 8.89 33.74
CA ILE A 48 -10.17 8.20 32.47
C ILE A 48 -9.82 9.11 31.28
N ARG A 49 -10.13 10.42 31.36
CA ARG A 49 -9.78 11.42 30.35
C ARG A 49 -8.28 11.46 30.07
N ILE A 50 -7.46 11.52 31.12
CA ILE A 50 -6.00 11.59 31.02
C ILE A 50 -5.44 10.31 30.40
N VAL A 51 -5.88 9.14 30.88
CA VAL A 51 -5.44 7.84 30.35
C VAL A 51 -5.84 7.68 28.88
N ARG A 52 -7.06 8.09 28.52
CA ARG A 52 -7.56 8.06 27.14
C ARG A 52 -6.79 9.01 26.24
N ALA A 53 -6.56 10.25 26.66
CA ALA A 53 -5.76 11.23 25.93
C ALA A 53 -4.33 10.71 25.70
N VAL A 54 -3.68 10.15 26.74
CA VAL A 54 -2.35 9.55 26.63
C VAL A 54 -2.34 8.33 25.70
N ARG A 55 -3.35 7.46 25.78
CA ARG A 55 -3.45 6.29 24.88
C ARG A 55 -3.72 6.68 23.43
N VAL A 56 -4.62 7.63 23.17
CA VAL A 56 -4.87 8.16 21.83
C VAL A 56 -3.60 8.85 21.31
N MET A 57 -3.00 9.76 22.07
CA MET A 57 -1.75 10.41 21.67
C MET A 57 -0.62 9.41 21.38
N ARG A 58 -0.46 8.35 22.19
CA ARG A 58 0.54 7.30 21.95
C ARG A 58 0.21 6.43 20.75
N LEU A 59 -1.01 5.88 20.63
CA LEU A 59 -1.40 4.98 19.54
C LEU A 59 -1.31 5.67 18.17
N PHE A 60 -1.76 6.93 18.08
CA PHE A 60 -1.66 7.72 16.85
C PHE A 60 -0.25 8.18 16.55
N ARG A 61 0.58 8.41 17.58
CA ARG A 61 1.99 8.72 17.37
C ARG A 61 2.74 7.52 16.82
N GLU A 62 2.60 6.34 17.41
CA GLU A 62 3.29 5.14 16.92
C GLU A 62 2.82 4.75 15.51
N LEU A 63 1.51 4.81 15.23
CA LEU A 63 0.98 4.56 13.88
C LEU A 63 1.47 5.60 12.85
N ARG A 64 1.46 6.89 13.22
CA ARG A 64 1.98 7.96 12.35
C ARG A 64 3.48 7.81 12.10
N LEU A 65 4.26 7.40 13.10
CA LEU A 65 5.68 7.11 12.94
C LEU A 65 5.87 5.94 11.97
N MET A 66 5.12 4.85 12.12
CA MET A 66 5.16 3.72 11.18
C MET A 66 4.79 4.14 9.75
N VAL A 67 3.71 4.90 9.57
CA VAL A 67 3.30 5.41 8.24
C VAL A 67 4.35 6.36 7.67
N GLN A 68 4.94 7.25 8.47
CA GLN A 68 6.02 8.13 8.03
C GLN A 68 7.26 7.33 7.60
N SER A 69 7.59 6.25 8.31
CA SER A 69 8.68 5.34 7.93
C SER A 69 8.41 4.66 6.59
N VAL A 70 7.18 4.18 6.36
CA VAL A 70 6.75 3.61 5.07
C VAL A 70 6.84 4.66 3.96
N LEU A 71 6.25 5.84 4.14
CA LEU A 71 6.29 6.90 3.13
C LEU A 71 7.72 7.34 2.81
N ARG A 72 8.61 7.36 3.81
CA ARG A 72 10.03 7.67 3.61
C ARG A 72 10.78 6.62 2.81
N CYS A 73 10.40 5.34 2.91
CA CYS A 73 11.03 4.29 2.10
C CYS A 73 10.43 4.17 0.69
N LEU A 74 9.24 4.73 0.43
CA LEU A 74 8.67 4.77 -0.94
C LEU A 74 9.53 5.56 -1.92
N VAL A 75 10.12 6.69 -1.51
CA VAL A 75 10.97 7.51 -2.41
C VAL A 75 12.19 6.73 -2.93
N PRO A 76 13.05 6.13 -2.09
CA PRO A 76 14.16 5.31 -2.58
C PRO A 76 13.67 4.04 -3.30
N LEU A 77 12.52 3.47 -2.90
CA LEU A 77 11.91 2.35 -3.62
C LEU A 77 11.52 2.75 -5.05
N CYS A 78 10.90 3.93 -5.24
CA CYS A 78 10.58 4.45 -6.57
C CYS A 78 11.83 4.60 -7.43
N TRP A 79 12.93 5.13 -6.87
CA TRP A 79 14.20 5.22 -7.60
C TRP A 79 14.77 3.85 -7.97
N ALA A 80 14.71 2.88 -7.06
CA ALA A 80 15.12 1.50 -7.33
C ALA A 80 14.25 0.86 -8.44
N SER A 81 12.93 1.06 -8.40
CA SER A 81 12.01 0.62 -9.44
C SER A 81 12.30 1.26 -10.80
N ILE A 82 12.62 2.55 -10.85
CA ILE A 82 13.04 3.22 -12.09
C ILE A 82 14.32 2.60 -12.64
N MET A 83 15.34 2.39 -11.80
CA MET A 83 16.58 1.72 -12.21
C MET A 83 16.31 0.31 -12.76
N LEU A 84 15.43 -0.44 -12.11
CA LEU A 84 15.02 -1.76 -12.58
C LEU A 84 14.32 -1.70 -13.95
N LEU A 85 13.43 -0.73 -14.17
CA LEU A 85 12.76 -0.53 -15.47
C LEU A 85 13.76 -0.17 -16.58
N VAL A 86 14.78 0.64 -16.28
CA VAL A 86 15.85 0.96 -17.25
C VAL A 86 16.61 -0.31 -17.64
N ILE A 87 16.95 -1.16 -16.68
CA ILE A 87 17.61 -2.45 -16.94
C ILE A 87 16.71 -3.34 -17.81
N GLN A 88 15.42 -3.48 -17.47
CA GLN A 88 14.47 -4.24 -18.28
C GLN A 88 14.32 -3.68 -19.70
N TRP A 89 14.34 -2.36 -19.88
CA TRP A 89 14.29 -1.73 -21.20
C TRP A 89 15.51 -2.08 -22.05
N CYS A 90 16.72 -2.06 -21.47
CA CYS A 90 17.94 -2.48 -22.16
C CYS A 90 17.87 -3.95 -22.61
N PHE A 91 17.44 -4.85 -21.72
CA PHE A 91 17.28 -6.27 -22.05
C PHE A 91 16.18 -6.51 -23.09
N SER A 92 15.07 -5.77 -23.00
CA SER A 92 13.98 -5.84 -23.98
C SER A 92 14.47 -5.49 -25.39
N ILE A 93 15.25 -4.40 -25.55
CA ILE A 93 15.87 -4.05 -26.84
C ILE A 93 16.77 -5.17 -27.34
N TYR A 94 17.62 -5.71 -26.45
CA TYR A 94 18.53 -6.79 -26.81
C TYR A 94 17.78 -8.02 -27.33
N PHE A 95 16.74 -8.48 -26.63
CA PHE A 95 15.98 -9.65 -27.03
C PHE A 95 15.18 -9.44 -28.32
N VAL A 96 14.59 -8.26 -28.50
CA VAL A 96 13.91 -7.90 -29.77
C VAL A 96 14.89 -7.87 -30.94
N HIS A 97 16.12 -7.41 -30.71
CA HIS A 97 17.14 -7.41 -31.76
C HIS A 97 17.56 -8.83 -32.13
N VAL A 98 17.85 -9.66 -31.13
CA VAL A 98 18.24 -11.06 -31.35
C VAL A 98 17.11 -11.87 -31.98
N SER A 99 15.86 -11.66 -31.59
CA SER A 99 14.70 -12.34 -32.18
C SER A 99 14.51 -11.93 -33.64
N ALA A 100 14.65 -10.65 -33.96
CA ALA A 100 14.57 -10.14 -35.33
C ALA A 100 15.68 -10.73 -36.22
N ASP A 101 16.92 -10.77 -35.72
CA ASP A 101 18.07 -11.36 -36.45
C ASP A 101 17.86 -12.87 -36.68
N PHE A 102 17.40 -13.60 -35.65
CA PHE A 102 17.07 -15.02 -35.77
C PHE A 102 16.00 -15.27 -36.84
N MET A 103 14.94 -14.46 -36.87
CA MET A 103 13.91 -14.54 -37.90
C MET A 103 14.47 -14.24 -39.29
N ALA A 104 15.28 -13.20 -39.43
CA ALA A 104 15.90 -12.85 -40.71
C ALA A 104 16.81 -13.96 -41.26
N ASP A 105 17.60 -14.60 -40.40
CA ASP A 105 18.45 -15.74 -40.77
C ASP A 105 17.65 -16.99 -41.13
N ARG A 106 16.56 -17.26 -40.42
CA ARG A 106 15.63 -18.35 -40.76
C ARG A 106 15.01 -18.15 -42.15
N LEU A 107 14.50 -16.95 -42.43
CA LEU A 107 13.95 -16.60 -43.75
C LEU A 107 14.97 -16.80 -44.88
N ARG A 108 16.24 -16.45 -44.64
CA ARG A 108 17.31 -16.59 -45.64
C ARG A 108 17.63 -18.05 -45.95
N LYS A 109 17.64 -18.92 -44.93
CA LYS A 109 17.99 -20.34 -45.09
C LYS A 109 16.84 -21.16 -45.67
N GLU A 110 15.62 -20.89 -45.22
CA GLU A 110 14.41 -21.60 -45.64
C GLU A 110 13.29 -20.59 -45.95
N PRO A 111 13.21 -20.06 -47.18
CA PRO A 111 12.19 -19.06 -47.53
C PRO A 111 10.75 -19.59 -47.45
N ALA A 112 10.55 -20.92 -47.44
CA ALA A 112 9.26 -21.56 -47.21
C ALA A 112 8.91 -21.77 -45.72
N ALA A 113 9.83 -21.51 -44.79
CA ALA A 113 9.62 -21.75 -43.36
C ALA A 113 8.55 -20.85 -42.73
N LEU A 114 8.28 -19.67 -43.31
CA LEU A 114 7.18 -18.79 -42.87
C LEU A 114 5.78 -19.35 -43.13
N ALA A 115 5.64 -20.37 -43.99
CA ALA A 115 4.36 -21.00 -44.30
C ALA A 115 4.07 -22.22 -43.40
N VAL A 116 5.07 -22.70 -42.65
CA VAL A 116 4.91 -23.76 -41.67
C VAL A 116 4.45 -23.11 -40.37
N ASP A 117 3.39 -23.66 -39.78
CA ASP A 117 2.88 -23.32 -38.44
C ASP A 117 3.91 -23.76 -37.37
N ASP A 118 5.08 -23.12 -37.39
CA ASP A 118 6.16 -23.38 -36.46
C ASP A 118 5.81 -22.69 -35.13
N THR A 119 5.31 -23.49 -34.20
CA THR A 119 4.86 -23.07 -32.86
C THR A 119 5.95 -22.30 -32.12
N THR A 120 7.23 -22.58 -32.40
CA THR A 120 8.38 -21.86 -31.86
C THR A 120 8.44 -20.42 -32.39
N VAL A 121 8.27 -20.20 -33.70
CA VAL A 121 8.28 -18.86 -34.29
C VAL A 121 7.12 -18.01 -33.78
N ALA A 122 5.93 -18.60 -33.65
CA ALA A 122 4.77 -17.93 -33.10
C ALA A 122 4.99 -17.51 -31.64
N THR A 123 5.63 -18.36 -30.83
CA THR A 123 5.93 -18.07 -29.42
C THR A 123 6.98 -16.95 -29.31
N ILE A 124 8.05 -17.00 -30.11
CA ILE A 124 9.08 -15.95 -30.16
C ILE A 124 8.46 -14.62 -30.59
N GLN A 125 7.55 -14.59 -31.56
CA GLN A 125 6.85 -13.36 -31.95
C GLN A 125 5.92 -12.82 -30.85
N GLN A 126 5.28 -13.67 -30.07
CA GLN A 126 4.41 -13.23 -28.98
C GLN A 126 5.21 -12.65 -27.80
N LEU A 127 6.35 -13.26 -27.47
CA LEU A 127 7.19 -12.85 -26.33
C LEU A 127 8.15 -11.70 -26.70
N TRP A 128 8.73 -11.74 -27.89
CA TRP A 128 9.87 -10.92 -28.33
C TRP A 128 9.61 -10.15 -29.64
N GLY A 129 8.38 -10.11 -30.14
CA GLY A 129 8.05 -9.50 -31.44
C GLY A 129 8.03 -7.97 -31.44
N SER A 130 7.87 -7.34 -30.28
CA SER A 130 7.93 -5.89 -30.14
C SER A 130 8.53 -5.48 -28.81
N LEU A 131 9.04 -4.25 -28.76
CA LEU A 131 9.65 -3.68 -27.56
C LEU A 131 8.70 -3.72 -26.36
N TRP A 132 7.41 -3.41 -26.57
CA TRP A 132 6.42 -3.41 -25.50
C TRP A 132 6.10 -4.82 -25.00
N GLN A 133 5.98 -5.79 -25.91
CA GLN A 133 5.78 -7.19 -25.54
C GLN A 133 6.96 -7.73 -24.74
N ALA A 134 8.18 -7.50 -25.21
CA ALA A 134 9.39 -7.94 -24.52
C ALA A 134 9.55 -7.28 -23.14
N LEU A 135 9.21 -5.99 -23.00
CA LEU A 135 9.20 -5.31 -21.70
C LEU A 135 8.14 -5.88 -20.76
N TYR A 136 6.95 -6.18 -21.28
CA TYR A 136 5.86 -6.78 -20.52
C TYR A 136 6.21 -8.20 -20.06
N THR A 137 6.78 -9.02 -20.94
CA THR A 137 7.27 -10.38 -20.61
C THR A 137 8.33 -10.31 -19.52
N LEU A 138 9.34 -9.44 -19.64
CA LEU A 138 10.37 -9.25 -18.61
C LEU A 138 9.79 -8.77 -17.28
N PHE A 139 8.80 -7.88 -17.32
CA PHE A 139 8.10 -7.42 -16.13
C PHE A 139 7.32 -8.59 -15.47
N GLN A 140 6.62 -9.40 -16.25
CA GLN A 140 5.94 -10.60 -15.76
C GLN A 140 6.93 -11.61 -15.17
N SER A 141 8.11 -11.80 -15.77
CA SER A 141 9.15 -12.69 -15.23
C SER A 141 9.69 -12.21 -13.88
N VAL A 142 9.94 -10.91 -13.72
CA VAL A 142 10.46 -10.35 -12.46
C VAL A 142 9.39 -10.32 -11.36
N THR A 143 8.12 -10.11 -11.71
CA THR A 143 7.02 -10.07 -10.75
C THR A 143 6.42 -11.43 -10.43
N GLY A 144 6.90 -12.50 -11.06
CA GLY A 144 6.44 -13.87 -10.82
C GLY A 144 5.12 -14.22 -11.51
N GLY A 145 4.71 -13.45 -12.52
CA GLY A 145 3.54 -13.76 -13.35
C GLY A 145 3.83 -14.87 -14.38
N MET A 146 5.02 -14.86 -15.00
CA MET A 146 5.49 -15.88 -15.94
C MET A 146 6.80 -16.43 -15.41
N ASP A 147 7.02 -17.75 -15.48
CA ASP A 147 8.32 -18.31 -15.10
C ASP A 147 9.38 -17.89 -16.12
N TRP A 148 10.56 -17.49 -15.63
CA TRP A 148 11.67 -17.11 -16.51
C TRP A 148 12.12 -18.28 -17.38
N GLY A 149 12.01 -19.52 -16.86
CA GLY A 149 12.30 -20.73 -17.61
C GLY A 149 11.39 -20.89 -18.82
N GLY A 150 10.08 -20.67 -18.66
CA GLY A 150 9.13 -20.73 -19.78
C GLY A 150 9.37 -19.67 -20.86
N ALA A 151 9.94 -18.52 -20.49
CA ALA A 151 10.32 -17.48 -21.45
C ALA A 151 11.70 -17.70 -22.09
N SER A 152 12.59 -18.47 -21.45
CA SER A 152 13.90 -18.84 -22.03
C SER A 152 13.86 -20.08 -22.90
N ASP A 153 12.91 -20.97 -22.63
CA ASP A 153 12.76 -22.26 -23.32
C ASP A 153 11.96 -22.14 -24.63
N SER A 154 11.45 -20.94 -24.93
CA SER A 154 10.82 -20.57 -26.21
C SER A 154 11.84 -20.21 -27.29
#